data_AF-A0A917Y967-F1
#
_entry.id   AF-A0A917Y967-F1
#
_cell.length_a   1.000
_cell.length_b   1.000
_cell.length_c   1.000
_cell.angle_alpha   90.00
_cell.angle_beta   90.00
_cell.angle_gamma   90.00
#
_symmetry.space_group_name_H-M   'P 1'
#
loop_
_entity.id
_entity.type
_entity.pdbx_description
1 polymer ?
#
loop_
_entity_poly.entity_id
_entity_poly.type
_entity_poly.pdbx_seq_one_letter_code
_entity_poly.pdbx_strand_id
1 'polypeptide(L)'
;MSPRRPRARRTLGRSRTTWLAVGATVLGGAGLATVAVAGVPDKGTGTEDTARPASAQTMAFGGTGRTKRALPRTETKAFSLIGVSWADHTRRFDGTAQIRTRSAETGEWTDWRDLDFDTVAPETDETSAVDTRGASEPLWAGPSDAVEARVLADGEQTAVPEGLRLDLVDPGTTPKSKGKGTGAAKPGKTTATPTPAGSEEAPTPVPSTSSPETVPSAVDDTTTPSTPAESTAGTTEPAASPTDTASAEPSAPAETTTPAESPTPVDPTTPAVSPTPTDTATPEQSTPPAEPSAPAESTTPAGPTAPAIVSRAAWGADESLVKDPAEYLTKVEAVFVHHTAGTNDYTCADSPAIIRAIFVYHVQTNGWNDVGYNFFVDKCGTVFEGRAGGVDKRVRGAHTYGFNGVSSGISLLGDYENGGTPTPEALSAIADVAAWKLSLDGVDPQAQVTLTAAGDTGVYKSGEKATLHTISGHRDGYATLCPGQVLYDRLPDIRTRAAASPYAAK
;
A
#
# COMPACT_ATOMS: atom_id res chain seq x y z
N MET A 1 46.19 -66.11 12.14
CA MET A 1 45.86 -67.09 11.08
C MET A 1 45.43 -66.34 9.83
N SER A 2 46.20 -66.53 8.77
CA SER A 2 45.96 -66.13 7.37
C SER A 2 44.74 -66.85 6.75
N PRO A 3 44.32 -66.62 5.48
CA PRO A 3 44.75 -65.59 4.52
C PRO A 3 43.64 -64.97 3.61
N ARG A 4 44.05 -63.92 2.88
CA ARG A 4 43.48 -63.33 1.65
C ARG A 4 43.38 -64.32 0.47
N ARG A 5 42.46 -64.08 -0.50
CA ARG A 5 42.58 -64.19 -1.99
C ARG A 5 41.18 -64.02 -2.68
N PRO A 6 41.05 -63.83 -4.02
CA PRO A 6 41.43 -62.64 -4.80
C PRO A 6 40.33 -62.15 -5.81
N ARG A 7 40.65 -61.05 -6.53
CA ARG A 7 39.90 -60.39 -7.62
C ARG A 7 39.57 -61.29 -8.83
N ALA A 8 38.47 -60.98 -9.52
CA ALA A 8 38.31 -61.20 -10.96
C ALA A 8 37.59 -60.00 -11.64
N ARG A 9 38.20 -59.50 -12.72
CA ARG A 9 37.69 -58.48 -13.66
C ARG A 9 36.89 -59.13 -14.78
N ARG A 10 35.88 -58.42 -15.31
CA ARG A 10 35.40 -58.50 -16.72
C ARG A 10 34.86 -57.10 -17.09
N THR A 11 35.65 -56.28 -17.78
CA THR A 11 35.71 -56.02 -19.23
C THR A 11 34.53 -55.23 -19.80
N LEU A 12 34.85 -54.00 -20.21
CA LEU A 12 34.04 -53.03 -20.95
C LEU A 12 33.52 -53.60 -22.29
N GLY A 13 32.26 -53.30 -22.60
CA GLY A 13 31.70 -53.37 -23.94
C GLY A 13 32.00 -52.08 -24.72
N ARG A 14 32.58 -52.25 -25.91
CA ARG A 14 33.04 -51.20 -26.83
C ARG A 14 31.90 -50.69 -27.72
N SER A 15 31.88 -49.38 -27.89
CA SER A 15 31.41 -48.53 -29.00
C SER A 15 30.88 -49.20 -30.29
N ARG A 16 29.84 -48.57 -30.88
CA ARG A 16 29.84 -48.20 -32.31
C ARG A 16 28.83 -47.08 -32.62
N THR A 17 29.39 -45.89 -32.77
CA THR A 17 28.81 -44.72 -33.44
C THR A 17 28.80 -44.96 -34.94
N THR A 18 27.69 -44.69 -35.62
CA THR A 18 27.62 -44.67 -37.09
C THR A 18 27.33 -43.25 -37.55
N TRP A 19 28.32 -42.66 -38.20
CA TRP A 19 28.19 -41.46 -39.02
C TRP A 19 27.62 -41.82 -40.38
N LEU A 20 26.73 -40.99 -40.92
CA LEU A 20 26.40 -40.94 -42.34
C LEU A 20 26.48 -39.49 -42.77
N ALA A 21 27.42 -39.22 -43.67
CA ALA A 21 27.53 -37.97 -44.41
C ALA A 21 27.82 -38.29 -45.88
N VAL A 22 27.47 -37.31 -46.71
CA VAL A 22 27.82 -37.05 -48.11
C VAL A 22 26.72 -37.37 -49.14
N GLY A 23 26.34 -36.30 -49.84
CA GLY A 23 25.60 -36.32 -51.11
C GLY A 23 25.23 -34.91 -51.56
N ALA A 24 26.21 -34.10 -51.93
CA ALA A 24 25.98 -32.82 -52.62
C ALA A 24 25.64 -33.06 -54.10
N THR A 25 24.71 -32.29 -54.66
CA THR A 25 24.55 -32.15 -56.12
C THR A 25 24.37 -30.68 -56.45
N VAL A 26 25.24 -30.18 -57.32
CA VAL A 26 25.29 -28.81 -57.83
C VAL A 26 24.67 -28.78 -59.23
N LEU A 27 23.65 -27.94 -59.41
CA LEU A 27 23.18 -27.33 -60.67
C LEU A 27 22.59 -25.97 -60.20
N GLY A 28 23.00 -24.76 -60.61
CA GLY A 28 23.62 -24.30 -61.85
C GLY A 28 22.56 -23.60 -62.71
N GLY A 29 22.34 -22.28 -62.53
CA GLY A 29 21.65 -21.46 -63.53
C GLY A 29 20.89 -20.21 -63.04
N ALA A 30 21.47 -19.03 -63.33
CA ALA A 30 20.89 -17.68 -63.57
C ALA A 30 19.79 -17.15 -62.61
N GLY A 31 19.92 -16.02 -61.92
CA GLY A 31 20.52 -14.76 -62.32
C GLY A 31 19.41 -13.74 -62.61
N LEU A 32 19.05 -12.91 -61.62
CA LEU A 32 18.51 -11.55 -61.78
C LEU A 32 18.58 -10.85 -60.41
N ALA A 33 19.53 -9.92 -60.29
CA ALA A 33 19.60 -8.99 -59.16
C ALA A 33 18.60 -7.85 -59.41
N THR A 34 17.62 -7.69 -58.53
CA THR A 34 16.87 -6.45 -58.37
C THR A 34 17.05 -6.00 -56.93
N VAL A 35 17.84 -4.95 -56.73
CA VAL A 35 17.81 -4.17 -55.49
C VAL A 35 16.63 -3.21 -55.63
N ALA A 36 15.57 -3.46 -54.87
CA ALA A 36 14.56 -2.47 -54.56
C ALA A 36 14.52 -2.34 -53.04
N VAL A 37 14.98 -1.19 -52.55
CA VAL A 37 14.84 -0.76 -51.16
C VAL A 37 13.40 -0.27 -50.98
N ALA A 38 12.68 -0.84 -50.01
CA ALA A 38 11.69 -0.19 -49.13
C ALA A 38 10.61 -1.18 -48.65
N GLY A 39 10.37 -1.19 -47.34
CA GLY A 39 9.24 -1.85 -46.70
C GLY A 39 9.65 -2.94 -45.73
N VAL A 40 9.96 -2.55 -44.48
CA VAL A 40 9.90 -3.49 -43.35
C VAL A 40 8.47 -4.03 -43.31
N PRO A 41 8.23 -5.34 -43.41
CA PRO A 41 6.90 -5.87 -43.15
C PRO A 41 6.65 -5.73 -41.65
N ASP A 42 5.77 -4.79 -41.34
CA ASP A 42 5.07 -4.65 -40.06
C ASP A 42 4.45 -6.02 -39.72
N LYS A 43 5.16 -6.81 -38.91
CA LYS A 43 4.59 -8.03 -38.33
C LYS A 43 3.67 -7.57 -37.22
N GLY A 44 2.41 -7.36 -37.61
CA GLY A 44 1.32 -6.99 -36.75
C GLY A 44 1.35 -7.73 -35.42
N THR A 45 1.42 -6.94 -34.36
CA THR A 45 1.12 -7.31 -32.99
C THR A 45 -0.37 -7.63 -32.89
N GLY A 46 -0.71 -8.87 -33.23
CA GLY A 46 -2.04 -9.43 -33.09
C GLY A 46 -2.05 -10.56 -32.08
N THR A 47 -1.48 -10.38 -30.88
CA THR A 47 -1.97 -11.15 -29.73
C THR A 47 -3.27 -10.49 -29.33
N GLU A 48 -4.39 -11.14 -29.61
CA GLU A 48 -5.63 -10.85 -28.90
C GLU A 48 -5.28 -10.77 -27.42
N ASP A 49 -5.53 -9.61 -26.81
CA ASP A 49 -5.26 -9.31 -25.41
C ASP A 49 -6.29 -10.08 -24.57
N THR A 50 -6.17 -11.41 -24.57
CA THR A 50 -7.07 -12.31 -23.89
C THR A 50 -6.83 -12.12 -22.41
N ALA A 51 -7.89 -11.72 -21.71
CA ALA A 51 -7.93 -11.70 -20.25
C ALA A 51 -7.39 -13.02 -19.71
N ARG A 52 -6.50 -12.93 -18.73
CA ARG A 52 -5.94 -14.08 -18.03
C ARG A 52 -6.26 -13.94 -16.54
N PRO A 53 -6.87 -14.96 -15.92
CA PRO A 53 -7.17 -14.88 -14.50
C PRO A 53 -5.87 -14.79 -13.69
N ALA A 54 -5.97 -14.10 -12.55
CA ALA A 54 -4.91 -14.10 -11.55
C ALA A 54 -4.78 -15.50 -10.93
N SER A 55 -3.58 -15.87 -10.48
CA SER A 55 -3.34 -17.22 -9.94
C SER A 55 -2.24 -17.23 -8.88
N ALA A 56 -2.41 -18.07 -7.86
CA ALA A 56 -1.37 -18.37 -6.88
C ALA A 56 -0.68 -19.72 -7.19
N GLN A 57 0.61 -19.81 -6.91
CA GLN A 57 1.39 -21.05 -6.90
C GLN A 57 2.23 -21.11 -5.63
N THR A 58 2.41 -22.31 -5.07
CA THR A 58 3.14 -22.50 -3.82
C THR A 58 4.38 -23.36 -4.02
N MET A 59 5.46 -23.05 -3.31
CA MET A 59 6.71 -23.82 -3.34
C MET A 59 7.15 -24.19 -1.92
N ALA A 60 7.56 -25.44 -1.73
CA ALA A 60 8.14 -25.88 -0.47
C ALA A 60 9.59 -25.40 -0.34
N PHE A 61 9.99 -24.97 0.85
CA PHE A 61 11.40 -24.75 1.14
C PHE A 61 12.13 -26.09 1.30
N GLY A 62 13.38 -26.14 0.82
CA GLY A 62 14.26 -27.28 1.02
C GLY A 62 14.95 -27.28 2.40
N GLY A 63 15.54 -28.44 2.73
CA GLY A 63 16.35 -28.64 3.92
C GLY A 63 15.56 -29.10 5.16
N THR A 64 16.26 -29.68 6.13
CA THR A 64 15.71 -30.21 7.39
C THR A 64 16.13 -29.44 8.63
N GLY A 65 17.00 -28.43 8.49
CA GLY A 65 17.59 -27.68 9.61
C GLY A 65 16.56 -26.85 10.39
N ARG A 66 16.47 -26.99 11.70
CA ARG A 66 15.38 -26.37 12.49
C ARG A 66 15.33 -24.83 12.42
N THR A 67 16.48 -24.18 12.32
CA THR A 67 16.60 -22.71 12.37
C THR A 67 16.63 -22.04 11.00
N LYS A 68 16.75 -22.80 9.91
CA LYS A 68 16.88 -22.26 8.56
C LYS A 68 16.21 -23.13 7.52
N ARG A 69 15.47 -22.48 6.63
CA ARG A 69 14.91 -23.04 5.40
C ARG A 69 15.40 -22.22 4.21
N ALA A 70 15.64 -22.88 3.08
CA ALA A 70 16.12 -22.19 1.90
C ALA A 70 15.55 -22.82 0.63
N LEU A 71 15.32 -21.97 -0.36
CA LEU A 71 14.99 -22.31 -1.72
C LEU A 71 16.12 -21.77 -2.60
N PRO A 72 16.96 -22.63 -3.21
CA PRO A 72 17.99 -22.18 -4.13
C PRO A 72 17.35 -21.49 -5.36
N ARG A 73 18.17 -20.84 -6.19
CA ARG A 73 17.69 -20.23 -7.44
C ARG A 73 16.89 -21.25 -8.25
N THR A 74 15.61 -20.99 -8.38
CA THR A 74 14.65 -21.91 -9.00
C THR A 74 13.83 -21.14 -10.03
N GLU A 75 13.74 -21.68 -11.23
CA GLU A 75 12.84 -21.15 -12.27
C GLU A 75 11.39 -21.51 -11.94
N THR A 76 10.48 -20.61 -12.30
CA THR A 76 9.07 -20.67 -11.91
C THR A 76 8.19 -20.29 -13.09
N LYS A 77 6.88 -20.50 -12.95
CA LYS A 77 5.93 -19.78 -13.81
C LYS A 77 5.97 -18.30 -13.46
N ALA A 78 5.60 -17.43 -14.40
CA ALA A 78 5.54 -15.99 -14.19
C ALA A 78 4.74 -15.64 -12.92
N PHE A 79 5.23 -14.65 -12.19
CA PHE A 79 4.60 -14.08 -11.02
C PHE A 79 4.98 -12.60 -10.89
N SER A 80 4.31 -11.86 -10.02
CA SER A 80 4.68 -10.46 -9.72
C SER A 80 4.61 -10.10 -8.25
N LEU A 81 4.04 -10.97 -7.42
CA LEU A 81 3.98 -10.82 -5.98
C LEU A 81 4.42 -12.11 -5.29
N ILE A 82 5.05 -11.97 -4.13
CA ILE A 82 5.66 -13.05 -3.38
C ILE A 82 5.40 -12.84 -1.89
N GLY A 83 5.09 -13.92 -1.18
CA GLY A 83 5.00 -13.94 0.27
C GLY A 83 5.43 -15.30 0.83
N VAL A 84 5.47 -15.40 2.15
CA VAL A 84 5.80 -16.62 2.88
C VAL A 84 4.66 -16.94 3.83
N SER A 85 4.17 -18.18 3.82
CA SER A 85 3.09 -18.62 4.73
C SER A 85 3.42 -19.89 5.50
N TRP A 86 2.79 -20.07 6.66
CA TRP A 86 2.93 -21.22 7.55
C TRP A 86 1.58 -21.74 8.05
N ALA A 87 1.57 -22.95 8.63
CA ALA A 87 0.33 -23.65 8.94
C ALA A 87 -0.47 -23.03 10.09
N ASP A 88 0.20 -22.62 11.17
CA ASP A 88 -0.45 -22.11 12.37
C ASP A 88 -0.60 -20.59 12.31
N HIS A 89 -1.77 -20.10 11.89
CA HIS A 89 -2.07 -18.67 11.78
C HIS A 89 -2.16 -17.93 13.12
N THR A 90 -2.27 -18.66 14.24
CA THR A 90 -2.40 -18.07 15.58
C THR A 90 -1.04 -17.71 16.17
N ARG A 91 0.04 -18.27 15.62
CA ARG A 91 1.41 -17.97 16.03
C ARG A 91 2.05 -16.98 15.08
N ARG A 92 2.47 -15.85 15.64
CA ARG A 92 3.42 -14.94 14.98
C ARG A 92 4.72 -15.68 14.71
N PHE A 93 5.38 -15.34 13.61
CA PHE A 93 6.72 -15.81 13.31
C PHE A 93 7.72 -14.70 13.66
N ASP A 94 8.66 -15.01 14.55
CA ASP A 94 9.74 -14.10 14.94
C ASP A 94 11.01 -14.56 14.21
N GLY A 95 11.29 -13.95 13.07
CA GLY A 95 12.34 -14.38 12.17
C GLY A 95 12.44 -13.51 10.93
N THR A 96 13.44 -13.81 10.10
CA THR A 96 13.72 -13.05 8.88
C THR A 96 13.52 -13.92 7.65
N ALA A 97 12.71 -13.46 6.70
CA ALA A 97 12.66 -14.02 5.35
C ALA A 97 13.35 -13.04 4.42
N GLN A 98 14.26 -13.56 3.60
CA GLN A 98 14.95 -12.78 2.59
C GLN A 98 14.68 -13.44 1.24
N ILE A 99 14.35 -12.60 0.27
CA ILE A 99 13.98 -13.03 -1.07
C ILE A 99 14.73 -12.19 -2.10
N ARG A 100 14.99 -12.79 -3.25
CA ARG A 100 15.36 -12.08 -4.47
C ARG A 100 14.74 -12.77 -5.66
N THR A 101 14.43 -12.00 -6.69
CA THR A 101 13.76 -12.51 -7.90
C THR A 101 14.60 -12.21 -9.13
N ARG A 102 14.34 -12.95 -10.21
CA ARG A 102 14.84 -12.63 -11.55
C ARG A 102 13.72 -11.91 -12.30
N SER A 103 14.03 -10.72 -12.82
CA SER A 103 13.12 -10.00 -13.70
C SER A 103 12.88 -10.80 -14.97
N ALA A 104 11.60 -10.99 -15.31
CA ALA A 104 11.21 -11.63 -16.56
C ALA A 104 11.52 -10.75 -17.79
N GLU A 105 11.70 -9.44 -17.59
CA GLU A 105 11.98 -8.48 -18.67
C GLU A 105 13.47 -8.39 -18.97
N THR A 106 14.32 -8.28 -17.93
CA THR A 106 15.76 -8.05 -18.09
C THR A 106 16.59 -9.31 -17.90
N GLY A 107 16.05 -10.34 -17.25
CA GLY A 107 16.80 -11.53 -16.85
C GLY A 107 17.77 -11.31 -15.69
N GLU A 108 17.79 -10.11 -15.10
CA GLU A 108 18.67 -9.74 -14.00
C GLU A 108 18.06 -10.14 -12.64
N TRP A 109 18.94 -10.45 -11.69
CA TRP A 109 18.53 -10.74 -10.30
C TRP A 109 18.53 -9.46 -9.49
N THR A 110 17.51 -9.30 -8.64
CA THR A 110 17.52 -8.25 -7.62
C THR A 110 18.57 -8.56 -6.53
N ASP A 111 18.91 -7.53 -5.76
CA ASP A 111 19.51 -7.72 -4.45
C ASP A 111 18.52 -8.44 -3.50
N TRP A 112 19.04 -8.91 -2.37
CA TRP A 112 18.20 -9.48 -1.31
C TRP A 112 17.34 -8.41 -0.67
N ARG A 113 16.06 -8.74 -0.47
CA ARG A 113 15.08 -7.92 0.22
C ARG A 113 14.46 -8.72 1.35
N ASP A 114 14.17 -8.06 2.46
CA ASP A 114 13.49 -8.69 3.59
C ASP A 114 11.98 -8.68 3.38
N LEU A 115 11.31 -9.72 3.88
CA LEU A 115 9.85 -9.78 4.00
C LEU A 115 9.46 -9.51 5.45
N ASP A 116 8.44 -8.69 5.62
CA ASP A 116 7.84 -8.37 6.92
C ASP A 116 6.85 -9.47 7.34
N PHE A 117 6.86 -9.88 8.61
CA PHE A 117 6.00 -10.92 9.18
C PHE A 117 4.89 -10.41 10.08
N ASP A 118 4.64 -9.10 10.08
CA ASP A 118 3.67 -8.47 10.98
C ASP A 118 2.18 -8.77 10.69
N THR A 119 1.86 -9.66 9.74
CA THR A 119 0.45 -10.02 9.48
C THR A 119 -0.08 -11.06 10.46
N VAL A 120 -1.29 -10.83 10.95
CA VAL A 120 -2.07 -11.82 11.69
C VAL A 120 -3.44 -11.96 11.05
N ALA A 121 -3.96 -13.19 11.06
CA ALA A 121 -5.27 -13.49 10.52
C ALA A 121 -6.35 -12.70 11.28
N PRO A 122 -7.43 -12.27 10.61
CA PRO A 122 -8.45 -11.44 11.24
C PRO A 122 -9.17 -12.15 12.38
N GLU A 123 -9.65 -11.40 13.37
CA GLU A 123 -10.37 -11.95 14.55
C GLU A 123 -11.78 -12.48 14.23
N THR A 124 -12.20 -12.45 12.97
CA THR A 124 -13.52 -12.86 12.52
C THR A 124 -13.60 -14.37 12.31
N ASP A 125 -14.83 -14.91 12.38
CA ASP A 125 -15.12 -16.32 12.07
C ASP A 125 -14.73 -16.71 10.62
N GLU A 126 -14.43 -15.75 9.75
CA GLU A 126 -13.79 -15.98 8.44
C GLU A 126 -12.47 -16.77 8.55
N THR A 127 -11.82 -16.76 9.71
CA THR A 127 -10.60 -17.55 10.01
C THR A 127 -10.89 -18.92 10.62
N SER A 128 -12.16 -19.25 10.89
CA SER A 128 -12.57 -20.58 11.35
C SER A 128 -12.54 -21.63 10.22
N ALA A 129 -12.23 -21.20 8.99
CA ALA A 129 -11.94 -22.09 7.88
C ALA A 129 -10.69 -22.95 8.16
N VAL A 130 -10.77 -24.24 7.83
CA VAL A 130 -9.74 -25.27 8.12
C VAL A 130 -8.38 -24.97 7.46
N ASP A 131 -8.32 -23.99 6.56
CA ASP A 131 -7.18 -23.67 5.70
C ASP A 131 -6.56 -22.27 5.94
N THR A 132 -6.96 -21.54 6.99
CA THR A 132 -6.35 -20.22 7.29
C THR A 132 -4.89 -20.36 7.73
N ARG A 133 -4.02 -19.52 7.16
CA ARG A 133 -2.56 -19.59 7.33
C ARG A 133 -2.00 -18.31 7.91
N GLY A 134 -0.93 -18.43 8.68
CA GLY A 134 -0.08 -17.29 9.03
C GLY A 134 0.75 -16.91 7.81
N ALA A 135 1.01 -15.62 7.62
CA ALA A 135 1.62 -15.12 6.40
C ALA A 135 2.55 -13.93 6.66
N SER A 136 3.48 -13.68 5.75
CA SER A 136 4.18 -12.41 5.66
C SER A 136 3.29 -11.37 4.99
N GLU A 137 3.63 -10.09 5.15
CA GLU A 137 3.19 -9.07 4.20
C GLU A 137 3.72 -9.45 2.81
N PRO A 138 2.92 -9.30 1.74
CA PRO A 138 3.36 -9.67 0.42
C PRO A 138 4.22 -8.57 -0.22
N LEU A 139 5.28 -8.98 -0.92
CA LEU A 139 6.14 -8.08 -1.67
C LEU A 139 5.78 -8.07 -3.15
N TRP A 140 5.57 -6.88 -3.71
CA TRP A 140 5.55 -6.70 -5.16
C TRP A 140 6.98 -6.73 -5.72
N ALA A 141 7.24 -7.72 -6.58
CA ALA A 141 8.52 -7.96 -7.23
C ALA A 141 8.55 -7.48 -8.70
N GLY A 142 7.40 -7.05 -9.24
CA GLY A 142 7.24 -6.84 -10.69
C GLY A 142 7.32 -8.17 -11.48
N PRO A 143 7.16 -8.13 -12.81
CA PRO A 143 7.21 -9.33 -13.66
C PRO A 143 8.48 -10.15 -13.41
N SER A 144 8.32 -11.33 -12.82
CA SER A 144 9.41 -12.20 -12.39
C SER A 144 9.17 -13.65 -12.82
N ASP A 145 10.25 -14.40 -13.09
CA ASP A 145 10.18 -15.78 -13.58
C ASP A 145 11.13 -16.75 -12.85
N ALA A 146 11.93 -16.26 -11.91
CA ALA A 146 12.70 -17.10 -11.00
C ALA A 146 12.83 -16.46 -9.62
N VAL A 147 13.11 -17.28 -8.62
CA VAL A 147 13.20 -16.85 -7.22
C VAL A 147 14.30 -17.58 -6.47
N GLU A 148 14.86 -16.91 -5.47
CA GLU A 148 15.67 -17.49 -4.42
C GLU A 148 15.19 -16.93 -3.08
N ALA A 149 15.05 -17.80 -2.08
CA ALA A 149 14.49 -17.41 -0.80
C ALA A 149 15.19 -18.12 0.35
N ARG A 150 15.29 -17.45 1.50
CA ARG A 150 15.75 -18.04 2.76
C ARG A 150 14.94 -17.52 3.91
N VAL A 151 14.63 -18.39 4.87
CA VAL A 151 13.92 -18.05 6.10
C VAL A 151 14.74 -18.51 7.27
N LEU A 152 14.94 -17.62 8.23
CA LEU A 152 15.74 -17.78 9.44
C LEU A 152 14.83 -17.54 10.63
N ALA A 153 14.85 -18.44 11.61
CA ALA A 153 14.20 -18.20 12.89
C ALA A 153 15.12 -17.33 13.75
N ASP A 154 14.57 -16.29 14.37
CA ASP A 154 15.30 -15.32 15.18
C ASP A 154 14.57 -15.07 16.52
N GLY A 155 15.15 -14.22 17.38
CA GLY A 155 14.51 -13.78 18.63
C GLY A 155 14.13 -14.91 19.58
N GLU A 156 12.86 -14.93 20.01
CA GLU A 156 12.36 -15.97 20.93
C GLU A 156 12.15 -17.33 20.24
N GLN A 157 12.06 -17.35 18.91
CA GLN A 157 11.84 -18.56 18.14
C GLN A 157 13.14 -19.24 17.76
N THR A 158 13.33 -20.45 18.28
CA THR A 158 14.49 -21.30 17.98
C THR A 158 14.27 -22.23 16.78
N ALA A 159 13.11 -22.15 16.13
CA ALA A 159 12.77 -22.97 14.97
C ALA A 159 11.80 -22.26 14.02
N VAL A 160 11.94 -22.53 12.72
CA VAL A 160 10.97 -22.06 11.72
C VAL A 160 9.62 -22.79 11.87
N PRO A 161 8.49 -22.14 11.54
CA PRO A 161 7.16 -22.73 11.64
C PRO A 161 6.97 -23.97 10.77
N GLU A 162 6.06 -24.85 11.21
CA GLU A 162 5.62 -25.98 10.41
C GLU A 162 4.81 -25.53 9.19
N GLY A 163 4.90 -26.32 8.12
CA GLY A 163 4.20 -26.05 6.87
C GLY A 163 4.69 -24.81 6.13
N LEU A 164 5.86 -24.24 6.49
CA LEU A 164 6.44 -23.08 5.82
C LEU A 164 6.57 -23.30 4.31
N ARG A 165 6.03 -22.36 3.53
CA ARG A 165 6.07 -22.37 2.07
C ARG A 165 6.22 -20.96 1.52
N LEU A 166 6.67 -20.88 0.28
CA LEU A 166 6.71 -19.67 -0.50
C LEU A 166 5.45 -19.60 -1.37
N ASP A 167 4.81 -18.45 -1.43
CA ASP A 167 3.59 -18.23 -2.18
C ASP A 167 3.87 -17.16 -3.26
N LEU A 168 3.69 -17.51 -4.52
CA LEU A 168 3.94 -16.64 -5.67
C LEU A 168 2.61 -16.36 -6.36
N VAL A 169 2.33 -15.10 -6.63
CA VAL A 169 1.07 -14.66 -7.23
C VAL A 169 1.33 -13.97 -8.56
N ASP A 170 0.62 -14.43 -9.58
CA ASP A 170 0.47 -13.74 -10.85
C ASP A 170 -0.82 -12.92 -10.83
N PRO A 171 -0.77 -11.59 -11.02
CA PRO A 171 -1.93 -10.71 -10.99
C PRO A 171 -2.90 -10.90 -12.16
N GLY A 172 -2.54 -11.71 -13.14
CA GLY A 172 -3.32 -11.88 -14.37
C GLY A 172 -3.39 -10.60 -15.21
N THR A 173 -4.16 -10.68 -16.29
CA THR A 173 -4.43 -9.55 -17.19
C THR A 173 -5.92 -9.33 -17.31
N THR A 174 -6.33 -8.07 -17.27
CA THR A 174 -7.70 -7.68 -17.60
C THR A 174 -7.76 -7.30 -19.07
N PRO A 175 -8.86 -7.61 -19.78
CA PRO A 175 -9.00 -7.15 -21.15
C PRO A 175 -9.09 -5.62 -21.10
N LYS A 176 -8.30 -4.94 -21.94
CA LYS A 176 -8.41 -3.48 -22.06
C LYS A 176 -9.83 -3.16 -22.51
N SER A 177 -10.63 -2.55 -21.62
CA SER A 177 -11.92 -1.99 -22.01
C SER A 177 -11.68 -1.07 -23.20
N LYS A 178 -12.35 -1.32 -24.34
CA LYS A 178 -12.44 -0.35 -25.44
C LYS A 178 -13.34 0.80 -24.98
N GLY A 179 -12.85 1.57 -24.03
CA GLY A 179 -13.46 2.81 -23.59
C GLY A 179 -13.45 3.78 -24.77
N LYS A 180 -14.64 4.03 -25.33
CA LYS A 180 -14.91 5.20 -26.16
C LYS A 180 -14.49 6.41 -25.33
N GLY A 181 -13.40 7.08 -25.73
CA GLY A 181 -12.80 8.15 -24.94
C GLY A 181 -13.81 9.23 -24.58
N THR A 182 -14.30 9.21 -23.36
CA THR A 182 -14.66 10.43 -22.64
C THR A 182 -13.36 10.93 -22.07
N GLY A 183 -12.76 11.90 -22.76
CA GLY A 183 -11.47 12.46 -22.40
C GLY A 183 -11.43 12.82 -20.92
N ALA A 184 -10.29 12.54 -20.29
CA ALA A 184 -9.91 13.13 -19.02
C ALA A 184 -10.29 14.62 -19.06
N ALA A 185 -11.18 15.04 -18.15
CA ALA A 185 -11.48 16.43 -17.95
C ALA A 185 -10.17 17.12 -17.56
N LYS A 186 -9.57 17.78 -18.53
CA LYS A 186 -8.45 18.69 -18.34
C LYS A 186 -8.90 19.72 -17.29
N PRO A 187 -8.13 20.02 -16.23
CA PRO A 187 -8.49 21.06 -15.28
C PRO A 187 -8.76 22.36 -16.04
N GLY A 188 -9.98 22.88 -15.89
CA GLY A 188 -10.41 24.13 -16.52
C GLY A 188 -9.46 25.25 -16.09
N LYS A 189 -8.76 25.83 -17.07
CA LYS A 189 -7.97 27.04 -16.91
C LYS A 189 -8.95 28.17 -16.64
N THR A 190 -9.14 28.55 -15.38
CA THR A 190 -9.84 29.79 -15.03
C THR A 190 -9.00 30.96 -15.51
N THR A 191 -9.57 31.70 -16.45
CA THR A 191 -9.04 32.92 -17.02
C THR A 191 -8.99 34.01 -15.94
N ALA A 192 -7.81 34.28 -15.39
CA ALA A 192 -7.55 35.54 -14.70
C ALA A 192 -7.16 36.59 -15.76
N THR A 193 -8.01 37.61 -15.92
CA THR A 193 -7.74 38.80 -16.72
C THR A 193 -6.57 39.59 -16.11
N PRO A 194 -5.62 40.11 -16.92
CA PRO A 194 -4.45 40.83 -16.42
C PRO A 194 -4.73 42.34 -16.26
N THR A 195 -4.09 42.96 -15.26
CA THR A 195 -3.94 44.41 -15.08
C THR A 195 -2.46 44.68 -14.69
N PRO A 196 -1.84 45.80 -15.11
CA PRO A 196 -0.59 45.74 -15.88
C PRO A 196 0.71 45.96 -15.09
N ALA A 197 1.79 45.80 -15.86
CA ALA A 197 3.22 45.82 -15.57
C ALA A 197 3.75 46.93 -14.63
N GLY A 198 4.70 46.52 -13.79
CA GLY A 198 5.78 47.34 -13.25
C GLY A 198 7.10 46.62 -13.49
N SER A 199 8.05 47.29 -14.14
CA SER A 199 9.37 46.82 -14.57
C SER A 199 10.28 46.41 -13.42
N GLU A 200 11.06 45.35 -13.60
CA GLU A 200 12.50 45.37 -13.28
C GLU A 200 13.26 44.24 -13.99
N GLU A 201 14.55 44.48 -14.15
CA GLU A 201 15.44 44.06 -15.23
C GLU A 201 16.13 42.70 -14.96
N ALA A 202 16.33 41.90 -16.00
CA ALA A 202 17.01 40.60 -15.94
C ALA A 202 18.47 40.70 -16.43
N PRO A 203 19.46 40.05 -15.80
CA PRO A 203 20.77 39.85 -16.41
C PRO A 203 20.82 38.56 -17.24
N THR A 204 21.45 38.68 -18.42
CA THR A 204 21.73 37.64 -19.44
C THR A 204 22.71 36.55 -18.99
N PRO A 205 22.63 35.32 -19.56
CA PRO A 205 23.59 34.25 -19.32
C PRO A 205 24.78 34.27 -20.30
N VAL A 206 25.96 33.85 -19.83
CA VAL A 206 27.16 33.56 -20.65
C VAL A 206 27.42 32.04 -20.71
N PRO A 207 27.91 31.48 -21.84
CA PRO A 207 28.16 30.05 -21.97
C PRO A 207 29.64 29.70 -21.77
N SER A 208 29.93 28.51 -21.23
CA SER A 208 31.29 27.94 -21.26
C SER A 208 31.24 26.42 -21.50
N THR A 209 31.95 26.02 -22.54
CA THR A 209 32.24 24.66 -23.00
C THR A 209 33.58 24.16 -22.46
N SER A 210 33.70 22.87 -22.13
CA SER A 210 34.95 22.11 -22.32
C SER A 210 34.74 20.59 -22.26
N SER A 211 35.35 19.91 -23.23
CA SER A 211 35.40 18.46 -23.49
C SER A 211 36.47 17.72 -22.67
N PRO A 212 36.49 16.38 -22.66
CA PRO A 212 37.29 15.55 -21.74
C PRO A 212 38.63 15.08 -22.32
N GLU A 213 39.57 14.72 -21.43
CA GLU A 213 40.84 14.08 -21.76
C GLU A 213 40.94 12.67 -21.12
N THR A 214 41.57 11.77 -21.87
CA THR A 214 41.77 10.32 -21.67
C THR A 214 43.23 10.10 -21.16
N VAL A 215 43.66 9.12 -20.35
CA VAL A 215 44.07 7.68 -20.53
C VAL A 215 44.96 7.31 -19.29
N PRO A 216 45.62 6.12 -19.08
CA PRO A 216 45.39 4.70 -19.45
C PRO A 216 45.57 3.66 -18.28
N SER A 217 45.39 2.37 -18.59
CA SER A 217 45.63 1.15 -17.77
C SER A 217 47.02 0.48 -17.95
N ALA A 218 47.50 -0.31 -16.96
CA ALA A 218 48.37 -1.53 -17.05
C ALA A 218 48.91 -1.96 -15.63
N VAL A 219 48.49 -3.09 -15.01
CA VAL A 219 49.03 -4.50 -14.88
C VAL A 219 50.24 -4.81 -13.95
N ASP A 220 50.04 -5.84 -13.11
CA ASP A 220 50.91 -6.79 -12.33
C ASP A 220 51.99 -6.24 -11.34
N ASP A 221 52.32 -6.81 -10.16
CA ASP A 221 52.57 -8.22 -9.80
C ASP A 221 52.80 -8.39 -8.25
N THR A 222 52.58 -9.62 -7.78
CA THR A 222 52.96 -10.38 -6.56
C THR A 222 53.90 -9.79 -5.48
N THR A 223 53.51 -9.87 -4.18
CA THR A 223 54.25 -10.54 -3.07
C THR A 223 53.61 -10.37 -1.66
N THR A 224 53.36 -11.49 -0.98
CA THR A 224 53.40 -11.66 0.51
C THR A 224 54.76 -12.29 0.89
N PRO A 225 55.16 -12.47 2.17
CA PRO A 225 54.51 -12.19 3.47
C PRO A 225 55.41 -11.49 4.52
N SER A 226 54.87 -11.10 5.68
CA SER A 226 55.55 -11.20 7.00
C SER A 226 54.60 -10.87 8.17
N THR A 227 54.56 -11.79 9.14
CA THR A 227 54.06 -11.63 10.54
C THR A 227 55.30 -11.76 11.44
N PRO A 228 55.47 -10.94 12.49
CA PRO A 228 55.09 -11.31 13.88
C PRO A 228 54.68 -10.07 14.73
N ALA A 229 54.23 -10.07 15.98
CA ALA A 229 53.64 -10.97 16.97
C ALA A 229 53.18 -10.07 18.16
N GLU A 230 52.22 -10.56 18.96
CA GLU A 230 52.04 -10.38 20.42
C GLU A 230 51.80 -9.03 21.14
N SER A 231 51.03 -9.17 22.24
CA SER A 231 50.96 -8.37 23.49
C SER A 231 49.92 -7.24 23.50
N THR A 232 49.05 -7.03 24.49
CA THR A 232 48.66 -7.69 25.77
C THR A 232 47.41 -6.97 26.29
N ALA A 233 46.59 -7.65 27.09
CA ALA A 233 45.45 -7.11 27.81
C ALA A 233 45.84 -6.04 28.86
N GLY A 234 44.91 -5.11 29.13
CA GLY A 234 44.98 -4.15 30.22
C GLY A 234 43.60 -3.63 30.61
N THR A 235 43.12 -4.13 31.75
CA THR A 235 41.93 -3.72 32.53
C THR A 235 42.05 -2.30 33.07
N THR A 236 40.94 -1.53 33.11
CA THR A 236 40.58 -0.67 34.26
C THR A 236 39.14 -0.14 34.20
N GLU A 237 38.39 -0.39 35.29
CA GLU A 237 37.27 0.41 35.82
C GLU A 237 37.83 1.74 36.41
N PRO A 238 37.01 2.78 36.71
CA PRO A 238 36.31 2.81 38.01
C PRO A 238 34.92 3.48 38.04
N ALA A 239 34.25 3.26 39.18
CA ALA A 239 32.88 3.52 39.56
C ALA A 239 32.49 4.96 40.03
N ALA A 240 31.16 5.09 40.21
CA ALA A 240 30.40 5.76 41.30
C ALA A 240 29.93 7.25 41.21
N SER A 241 28.63 7.43 40.91
CA SER A 241 27.49 8.09 41.65
C SER A 241 27.77 9.19 42.71
N PRO A 242 26.86 10.19 42.91
CA PRO A 242 25.50 10.00 43.52
C PRO A 242 24.34 10.85 42.92
N THR A 243 23.12 10.32 42.82
CA THR A 243 21.95 10.48 43.72
C THR A 243 21.39 11.91 43.83
N ASP A 244 20.15 12.12 43.33
CA ASP A 244 19.15 12.84 44.12
C ASP A 244 17.70 12.49 43.76
N THR A 245 16.86 12.56 44.78
CA THR A 245 15.51 11.99 44.95
C THR A 245 14.45 13.09 44.99
N ALA A 246 13.29 12.90 44.35
CA ALA A 246 11.96 13.39 44.78
C ALA A 246 10.91 12.91 43.75
N SER A 247 10.12 11.86 44.01
CA SER A 247 8.89 11.80 44.84
C SER A 247 7.72 12.62 44.27
N ALA A 248 6.72 11.91 43.75
CA ALA A 248 5.45 12.43 43.24
C ALA A 248 4.28 12.13 44.19
N GLU A 249 3.31 13.06 44.19
CA GLU A 249 1.86 12.96 44.52
C GLU A 249 1.38 12.68 45.97
N PRO A 250 0.08 12.90 46.29
CA PRO A 250 -1.03 13.60 45.59
C PRO A 250 -1.83 14.58 46.51
N SER A 251 -2.78 15.37 45.98
CA SER A 251 -4.03 15.76 46.70
C SER A 251 -5.00 16.63 45.86
N ALA A 252 -6.25 16.19 45.81
CA ALA A 252 -7.48 17.01 45.72
C ALA A 252 -8.25 16.84 47.06
N PRO A 253 -9.46 17.41 47.33
CA PRO A 253 -10.19 18.58 46.81
C PRO A 253 -10.63 19.57 47.94
N ALA A 254 -11.28 20.71 47.62
CA ALA A 254 -12.15 21.44 48.56
C ALA A 254 -13.13 22.42 47.87
N GLU A 255 -14.32 22.54 48.48
CA GLU A 255 -15.57 23.14 48.01
C GLU A 255 -15.77 24.66 48.29
N THR A 256 -16.87 25.21 47.74
CA THR A 256 -17.72 26.34 48.22
C THR A 256 -17.18 27.77 48.02
N THR A 257 -17.93 28.83 47.63
CA THR A 257 -19.34 29.23 47.80
C THR A 257 -19.84 30.20 46.70
N THR A 258 -21.16 30.22 46.49
CA THR A 258 -21.99 31.25 45.81
C THR A 258 -21.87 32.66 46.46
N PRO A 259 -22.32 33.77 45.82
CA PRO A 259 -23.72 34.18 45.93
C PRO A 259 -24.36 34.79 44.65
N ALA A 260 -25.68 34.65 44.57
CA ALA A 260 -26.59 35.35 43.68
C ALA A 260 -26.95 36.75 44.23
N GLU A 261 -27.24 37.71 43.36
CA GLU A 261 -28.50 38.49 43.40
C GLU A 261 -28.60 39.48 42.22
N SER A 262 -29.81 39.56 41.66
CA SER A 262 -30.34 40.59 40.78
C SER A 262 -31.51 41.24 41.55
N PRO A 263 -31.86 42.53 41.32
CA PRO A 263 -33.10 42.76 40.57
C PRO A 263 -33.16 44.03 39.68
N THR A 264 -34.03 43.91 38.68
CA THR A 264 -34.83 44.83 37.80
C THR A 264 -35.33 46.17 38.41
N PRO A 265 -36.16 47.01 37.70
CA PRO A 265 -36.25 47.46 36.29
C PRO A 265 -36.49 48.99 36.15
N VAL A 266 -36.50 49.57 34.93
CA VAL A 266 -37.25 50.80 34.61
C VAL A 266 -37.68 50.87 33.13
N ASP A 267 -38.96 51.14 32.93
CA ASP A 267 -39.68 51.73 31.77
C ASP A 267 -40.56 52.87 32.41
N PRO A 268 -41.37 53.72 31.72
CA PRO A 268 -41.80 53.73 30.31
C PRO A 268 -41.81 55.14 29.64
N THR A 269 -42.11 55.25 28.33
CA THR A 269 -43.33 55.91 27.76
C THR A 269 -43.31 56.07 26.23
N THR A 270 -44.43 55.68 25.60
CA THR A 270 -44.93 56.06 24.25
C THR A 270 -45.76 57.35 24.36
N PRO A 271 -46.12 58.06 23.25
CA PRO A 271 -47.36 57.70 22.54
C PRO A 271 -47.36 57.90 21.01
N ALA A 272 -48.36 57.26 20.40
CA ALA A 272 -48.70 57.18 18.98
C ALA A 272 -49.38 58.44 18.40
N VAL A 273 -49.36 58.59 17.06
CA VAL A 273 -50.39 59.32 16.30
C VAL A 273 -50.61 58.71 14.91
N SER A 274 -51.87 58.45 14.58
CA SER A 274 -52.49 58.34 13.24
C SER A 274 -53.71 59.29 13.27
N PRO A 275 -54.21 59.91 12.17
CA PRO A 275 -55.08 59.22 11.20
C PRO A 275 -55.11 59.75 9.73
N THR A 276 -55.85 59.00 8.89
CA THR A 276 -56.30 59.10 7.46
C THR A 276 -57.30 60.29 7.22
N PRO A 277 -58.00 60.56 6.06
CA PRO A 277 -58.14 59.85 4.75
C PRO A 277 -58.36 60.69 3.42
N THR A 278 -58.54 59.96 2.30
CA THR A 278 -59.41 60.21 1.10
C THR A 278 -58.99 61.19 -0.02
N ASP A 279 -58.83 60.69 -1.28
CA ASP A 279 -59.77 60.99 -2.40
C ASP A 279 -59.56 60.19 -3.71
N THR A 280 -60.67 59.60 -4.17
CA THR A 280 -61.28 59.51 -5.52
C THR A 280 -60.49 59.23 -6.83
N ALA A 281 -61.10 58.36 -7.65
CA ALA A 281 -60.63 57.65 -8.84
C ALA A 281 -60.65 58.40 -10.19
N THR A 282 -59.89 57.89 -11.19
CA THR A 282 -60.20 57.84 -12.64
C THR A 282 -59.31 56.77 -13.32
N PRO A 283 -59.81 55.98 -14.30
CA PRO A 283 -59.07 54.85 -14.87
C PRO A 283 -58.36 55.21 -16.19
N GLU A 284 -57.07 54.91 -16.30
CA GLU A 284 -56.39 54.78 -17.59
C GLU A 284 -55.53 53.51 -17.62
N GLN A 285 -55.64 52.81 -18.73
CA GLN A 285 -55.09 51.50 -19.01
C GLN A 285 -53.67 51.66 -19.55
N SER A 286 -52.64 51.15 -18.87
CA SER A 286 -51.32 50.91 -19.48
C SER A 286 -50.40 50.02 -18.63
N THR A 287 -50.03 48.88 -19.23
CA THR A 287 -48.89 47.98 -18.93
C THR A 287 -48.98 47.09 -17.68
N PRO A 288 -48.88 45.75 -17.81
CA PRO A 288 -48.78 44.88 -16.63
C PRO A 288 -47.45 45.15 -15.89
N PRO A 289 -47.45 45.17 -14.54
CA PRO A 289 -46.22 45.23 -13.75
C PRO A 289 -45.38 43.98 -14.00
N ALA A 290 -44.07 44.16 -14.12
CA ALA A 290 -43.14 43.04 -14.05
C ALA A 290 -43.34 42.32 -12.70
N GLU A 291 -43.56 41.01 -12.78
CA GLU A 291 -43.61 40.11 -11.65
C GLU A 291 -42.30 40.26 -10.84
N PRO A 292 -42.36 40.39 -9.50
CA PRO A 292 -41.14 40.41 -8.70
C PRO A 292 -40.44 39.07 -8.89
N SER A 293 -39.31 39.10 -9.60
CA SER A 293 -38.42 37.97 -9.76
C SER A 293 -38.09 37.43 -8.36
N ALA A 294 -38.52 36.21 -8.07
CA ALA A 294 -38.17 35.52 -6.84
C ALA A 294 -36.64 35.60 -6.65
N PRO A 295 -36.12 35.74 -5.41
CA PRO A 295 -34.69 35.66 -5.18
C PRO A 295 -34.19 34.37 -5.81
N ALA A 296 -33.26 34.48 -6.75
CA ALA A 296 -32.56 33.32 -7.26
C ALA A 296 -31.94 32.62 -6.05
N GLU A 297 -32.49 31.47 -5.67
CA GLU A 297 -31.85 30.59 -4.72
C GLU A 297 -30.46 30.30 -5.29
N SER A 298 -29.44 30.81 -4.61
CA SER A 298 -28.06 30.41 -4.82
C SER A 298 -27.97 28.93 -4.48
N THR A 299 -28.31 28.06 -5.43
CA THR A 299 -27.96 26.65 -5.38
C THR A 299 -26.46 26.58 -5.64
N THR A 300 -25.66 26.86 -4.60
CA THR A 300 -24.28 26.40 -4.54
C THR A 300 -24.34 24.91 -4.87
N PRO A 301 -23.67 24.43 -5.94
CA PRO A 301 -23.65 23.01 -6.24
C PRO A 301 -23.24 22.27 -4.96
N ALA A 302 -24.08 21.36 -4.48
CA ALA A 302 -23.67 20.47 -3.41
C ALA A 302 -22.38 19.81 -3.88
N GLY A 303 -21.30 20.00 -3.12
CA GLY A 303 -20.02 19.37 -3.42
C GLY A 303 -20.18 17.85 -3.56
N PRO A 304 -19.21 17.16 -4.20
CA PRO A 304 -19.27 15.72 -4.35
C PRO A 304 -19.54 15.04 -2.99
N THR A 305 -20.48 14.09 -2.97
CA THR A 305 -20.89 13.39 -1.73
C THR A 305 -19.93 12.28 -1.31
N ALA A 306 -18.92 11.99 -2.15
CA ALA A 306 -17.87 11.01 -1.90
C ALA A 306 -16.62 11.33 -2.76
N PRO A 307 -15.41 10.92 -2.33
CA PRO A 307 -14.21 10.96 -3.17
C PRO A 307 -14.35 10.12 -4.44
N ALA A 308 -13.57 10.46 -5.48
CA ALA A 308 -13.48 9.63 -6.68
C ALA A 308 -12.77 8.31 -6.36
N ILE A 309 -13.40 7.17 -6.66
CA ILE A 309 -12.91 5.84 -6.31
C ILE A 309 -12.95 4.95 -7.55
N VAL A 310 -11.82 4.26 -7.83
CA VAL A 310 -11.75 3.18 -8.82
C VAL A 310 -12.41 1.95 -8.22
N SER A 311 -13.52 1.52 -8.82
CA SER A 311 -14.30 0.37 -8.34
C SER A 311 -13.57 -0.96 -8.54
N ARG A 312 -14.02 -1.98 -7.81
CA ARG A 312 -13.56 -3.38 -7.97
C ARG A 312 -13.55 -3.87 -9.40
N ALA A 313 -14.64 -3.65 -10.13
CA ALA A 313 -14.73 -4.01 -11.53
C ALA A 313 -13.71 -3.25 -12.40
N ALA A 314 -13.40 -1.99 -12.09
CA ALA A 314 -12.48 -1.17 -12.87
C ALA A 314 -11.02 -1.58 -12.68
N TRP A 315 -10.60 -1.99 -11.47
CA TRP A 315 -9.26 -2.54 -11.25
C TRP A 315 -9.16 -4.04 -11.54
N GLY A 316 -10.29 -4.72 -11.77
CA GLY A 316 -10.35 -6.10 -12.24
C GLY A 316 -10.40 -7.15 -11.14
N ALA A 317 -11.15 -6.87 -10.07
CA ALA A 317 -11.42 -7.87 -9.04
C ALA A 317 -12.08 -9.11 -9.62
N ASP A 318 -11.55 -10.28 -9.29
CA ASP A 318 -12.25 -11.54 -9.53
C ASP A 318 -13.20 -11.82 -8.37
N GLU A 319 -14.45 -11.35 -8.51
CA GLU A 319 -15.46 -11.51 -7.47
C GLU A 319 -15.83 -12.97 -7.18
N SER A 320 -15.43 -13.93 -8.05
CA SER A 320 -15.64 -15.36 -7.78
C SER A 320 -14.75 -15.90 -6.65
N LEU A 321 -13.72 -15.13 -6.26
CA LEU A 321 -12.85 -15.47 -5.13
C LEU A 321 -13.46 -15.07 -3.77
N VAL A 322 -14.43 -14.16 -3.73
CA VAL A 322 -15.10 -13.76 -2.48
C VAL A 322 -16.00 -14.91 -2.02
N LYS A 323 -15.70 -15.47 -0.85
CA LYS A 323 -16.32 -16.73 -0.36
C LYS A 323 -17.65 -16.49 0.36
N ASP A 324 -17.72 -15.42 1.13
CA ASP A 324 -18.80 -15.08 2.05
C ASP A 324 -19.30 -13.65 1.82
N PRO A 325 -20.59 -13.36 2.06
CA PRO A 325 -21.14 -12.02 1.91
C PRO A 325 -20.48 -11.01 2.86
N ALA A 326 -20.47 -9.74 2.44
CA ALA A 326 -19.90 -8.66 3.25
C ALA A 326 -20.63 -8.49 4.59
N GLU A 327 -19.85 -8.30 5.66
CA GLU A 327 -20.34 -7.90 6.96
C GLU A 327 -20.36 -6.37 7.12
N TYR A 328 -21.33 -5.86 7.86
CA TYR A 328 -21.51 -4.42 8.07
C TYR A 328 -21.44 -4.06 9.55
N LEU A 329 -20.65 -3.03 9.84
CA LEU A 329 -20.54 -2.41 11.16
C LEU A 329 -21.75 -1.53 11.44
N THR A 330 -22.05 -1.36 12.73
CA THR A 330 -23.06 -0.39 13.18
C THR A 330 -22.59 1.04 13.00
N LYS A 331 -21.29 1.29 13.17
CA LYS A 331 -20.61 2.59 12.99
C LYS A 331 -19.13 2.40 12.65
N VAL A 332 -18.55 3.40 12.00
CA VAL A 332 -17.10 3.57 11.82
C VAL A 332 -16.65 4.65 12.80
N GLU A 333 -15.93 4.26 13.85
CA GLU A 333 -15.46 5.15 14.91
C GLU A 333 -14.03 5.65 14.68
N ALA A 334 -13.27 4.91 13.89
CA ALA A 334 -11.88 5.22 13.60
C ALA A 334 -11.49 4.76 12.18
N VAL A 335 -10.43 5.37 11.67
CA VAL A 335 -9.73 4.96 10.45
C VAL A 335 -8.30 4.60 10.82
N PHE A 336 -7.86 3.40 10.40
CA PHE A 336 -6.47 3.00 10.51
C PHE A 336 -5.77 3.19 9.17
N VAL A 337 -4.65 3.92 9.19
CA VAL A 337 -3.77 4.11 8.04
C VAL A 337 -2.71 3.01 8.03
N HIS A 338 -2.55 2.39 6.87
CA HIS A 338 -1.63 1.29 6.59
C HIS A 338 -0.70 1.66 5.43
N HIS A 339 0.35 0.87 5.27
CA HIS A 339 1.02 0.68 3.99
C HIS A 339 0.91 -0.79 3.55
N THR A 340 1.33 -1.11 2.32
CA THR A 340 1.40 -2.51 1.87
C THR A 340 2.78 -3.15 2.03
N ALA A 341 3.75 -2.44 2.65
CA ALA A 341 5.16 -2.85 2.78
C ALA A 341 5.81 -3.32 1.46
N GLY A 342 5.37 -2.76 0.33
CA GLY A 342 5.68 -3.26 -1.01
C GLY A 342 6.96 -2.65 -1.61
N THR A 343 6.84 -2.12 -2.82
CA THR A 343 7.89 -1.28 -3.43
C THR A 343 7.29 0.07 -3.78
N ASN A 344 8.14 1.10 -3.89
CA ASN A 344 7.74 2.41 -4.39
C ASN A 344 8.12 2.63 -5.87
N ASP A 345 8.78 1.66 -6.51
CA ASP A 345 9.29 1.79 -7.88
C ASP A 345 8.25 1.48 -8.96
N TYR A 346 7.05 1.04 -8.57
CA TYR A 346 5.94 0.79 -9.48
C TYR A 346 5.48 2.08 -10.19
N THR A 347 4.88 1.96 -11.36
CA THR A 347 4.15 3.06 -12.00
C THR A 347 2.69 3.06 -11.53
N CYS A 348 2.01 4.20 -11.49
CA CYS A 348 0.59 4.21 -11.06
C CYS A 348 -0.35 3.42 -11.99
N ALA A 349 0.11 3.05 -13.19
CA ALA A 349 -0.59 2.11 -14.06
C ALA A 349 -0.52 0.65 -13.56
N ASP A 350 0.45 0.32 -12.70
CA ASP A 350 0.60 -0.98 -12.06
C ASP A 350 -0.32 -1.15 -10.84
N SER A 351 -0.87 -0.07 -10.28
CA SER A 351 -1.72 -0.10 -9.08
C SER A 351 -2.85 -1.14 -9.15
N PRO A 352 -3.63 -1.27 -10.26
CA PRO A 352 -4.62 -2.33 -10.38
C PRO A 352 -4.04 -3.75 -10.31
N ALA A 353 -2.86 -3.98 -10.88
CA ALA A 353 -2.21 -5.29 -10.86
C ALA A 353 -1.69 -5.64 -9.47
N ILE A 354 -1.11 -4.67 -8.77
CA ILE A 354 -0.67 -4.80 -7.37
C ILE A 354 -1.86 -5.20 -6.49
N ILE A 355 -2.97 -4.47 -6.60
CA ILE A 355 -4.18 -4.73 -5.80
C ILE A 355 -4.77 -6.12 -6.11
N ARG A 356 -4.85 -6.52 -7.39
CA ARG A 356 -5.29 -7.89 -7.75
C ARG A 356 -4.40 -8.96 -7.13
N ALA A 357 -3.09 -8.77 -7.12
CA ALA A 357 -2.17 -9.74 -6.53
C ALA A 357 -2.32 -9.83 -5.00
N ILE A 358 -2.47 -8.69 -4.30
CA ILE A 358 -2.74 -8.67 -2.86
C ILE A 358 -4.08 -9.36 -2.55
N PHE A 359 -5.12 -9.09 -3.34
CA PHE A 359 -6.41 -9.76 -3.19
C PHE A 359 -6.30 -11.28 -3.32
N VAL A 360 -5.62 -11.78 -4.36
CA VAL A 360 -5.39 -13.24 -4.52
C VAL A 360 -4.57 -13.81 -3.38
N TYR A 361 -3.53 -13.10 -2.91
CA TYR A 361 -2.72 -13.52 -1.78
C TYR A 361 -3.58 -13.67 -0.50
N HIS A 362 -4.39 -12.67 -0.16
CA HIS A 362 -5.26 -12.75 1.01
C HIS A 362 -6.26 -13.92 0.92
N VAL A 363 -6.88 -14.14 -0.24
CA VAL A 363 -7.93 -15.17 -0.36
C VAL A 363 -7.37 -16.59 -0.53
N GLN A 364 -6.43 -16.78 -1.46
CA GLN A 364 -5.93 -18.10 -1.85
C GLN A 364 -4.75 -18.56 -0.99
N THR A 365 -3.91 -17.63 -0.49
CA THR A 365 -2.78 -17.96 0.36
C THR A 365 -3.15 -17.91 1.84
N ASN A 366 -3.67 -16.78 2.31
CA ASN A 366 -3.97 -16.61 3.74
C ASN A 366 -5.28 -17.29 4.15
N GLY A 367 -6.14 -17.58 3.17
CA GLY A 367 -7.43 -18.24 3.39
C GLY A 367 -8.54 -17.27 3.80
N TRP A 368 -8.35 -15.96 3.67
CA TRP A 368 -9.34 -14.96 4.04
C TRP A 368 -10.53 -14.96 3.07
N ASN A 369 -11.60 -14.27 3.46
CA ASN A 369 -12.79 -14.11 2.63
C ASN A 369 -12.55 -13.16 1.44
N ASP A 370 -11.92 -12.02 1.68
CA ASP A 370 -11.61 -10.98 0.70
C ASP A 370 -10.31 -10.24 1.08
N VAL A 371 -9.91 -9.24 0.30
CA VAL A 371 -8.84 -8.32 0.64
C VAL A 371 -9.16 -7.57 1.94
N GLY A 372 -8.21 -7.50 2.88
CA GLY A 372 -8.49 -7.02 4.24
C GLY A 372 -8.72 -5.51 4.37
N TYR A 373 -8.14 -4.68 3.51
CA TYR A 373 -8.29 -3.22 3.56
C TYR A 373 -9.59 -2.78 2.88
N ASN A 374 -10.27 -1.77 3.45
CA ASN A 374 -11.44 -1.19 2.81
C ASN A 374 -11.08 -0.36 1.58
N PHE A 375 -9.93 0.33 1.62
CA PHE A 375 -9.45 1.16 0.52
C PHE A 375 -7.95 1.01 0.33
N PHE A 376 -7.52 1.18 -0.92
CA PHE A 376 -6.13 1.43 -1.26
C PHE A 376 -5.96 2.84 -1.81
N VAL A 377 -4.81 3.43 -1.57
CA VAL A 377 -4.36 4.67 -2.21
C VAL A 377 -3.01 4.40 -2.87
N ASP A 378 -2.79 4.89 -4.08
CA ASP A 378 -1.45 4.85 -4.69
C ASP A 378 -0.69 6.17 -4.55
N LYS A 379 0.60 6.17 -4.91
CA LYS A 379 1.44 7.37 -4.85
C LYS A 379 0.99 8.50 -5.79
N CYS A 380 0.05 8.25 -6.71
CA CYS A 380 -0.56 9.29 -7.55
C CYS A 380 -1.84 9.89 -6.93
N GLY A 381 -2.26 9.44 -5.74
CA GLY A 381 -3.50 9.87 -5.11
C GLY A 381 -4.75 9.21 -5.68
N THR A 382 -4.61 8.12 -6.45
CA THR A 382 -5.75 7.34 -6.92
C THR A 382 -6.28 6.49 -5.78
N VAL A 383 -7.58 6.59 -5.48
CA VAL A 383 -8.27 5.76 -4.50
C VAL A 383 -8.89 4.56 -5.19
N PHE A 384 -8.72 3.38 -4.62
CA PHE A 384 -9.32 2.13 -5.10
C PHE A 384 -10.20 1.54 -4.00
N GLU A 385 -11.37 1.02 -4.40
CA GLU A 385 -12.20 0.19 -3.55
C GLU A 385 -11.47 -1.11 -3.24
N GLY A 386 -11.21 -1.39 -1.96
CA GLY A 386 -10.66 -2.66 -1.50
C GLY A 386 -11.78 -3.65 -1.28
N ARG A 387 -12.08 -3.94 -0.01
CA ARG A 387 -13.06 -4.96 0.40
C ARG A 387 -14.47 -4.75 -0.15
N ALA A 388 -15.08 -5.82 -0.66
CA ALA A 388 -16.41 -5.85 -1.26
C ALA A 388 -17.53 -5.53 -0.25
N GLY A 389 -18.64 -5.01 -0.76
CA GLY A 389 -19.84 -4.73 0.05
C GLY A 389 -20.42 -3.34 -0.15
N GLY A 390 -19.69 -2.44 -0.81
CA GLY A 390 -20.10 -1.08 -1.17
C GLY A 390 -19.33 -0.02 -0.39
N VAL A 391 -18.68 0.90 -1.12
CA VAL A 391 -17.83 1.97 -0.56
C VAL A 391 -18.56 2.91 0.40
N ASP A 392 -19.84 3.16 0.15
CA ASP A 392 -20.71 4.05 0.92
C ASP A 392 -21.27 3.39 2.20
N LYS A 393 -21.04 2.08 2.38
CA LYS A 393 -21.47 1.33 3.55
C LYS A 393 -20.34 1.12 4.55
N ARG A 394 -20.71 0.69 5.76
CA ARG A 394 -19.80 0.43 6.87
C ARG A 394 -19.25 -0.99 6.78
N VAL A 395 -18.58 -1.34 5.68
CA VAL A 395 -18.06 -2.70 5.46
C VAL A 395 -16.99 -3.01 6.51
N ARG A 396 -17.12 -4.14 7.22
CA ARG A 396 -16.10 -4.63 8.16
C ARG A 396 -14.84 -5.01 7.41
N GLY A 397 -13.68 -4.49 7.82
CA GLY A 397 -12.37 -4.85 7.28
C GLY A 397 -11.71 -6.06 7.97
N ALA A 398 -10.52 -6.41 7.52
CA ALA A 398 -9.63 -7.44 8.09
C ALA A 398 -8.18 -6.90 8.04
N HIS A 399 -7.98 -5.70 8.58
CA HIS A 399 -6.74 -4.93 8.47
C HIS A 399 -6.09 -4.64 9.81
N THR A 400 -6.85 -4.49 10.89
CA THR A 400 -6.33 -4.13 12.21
C THR A 400 -6.94 -5.03 13.26
N TYR A 401 -6.25 -6.14 13.54
CA TYR A 401 -6.69 -7.16 14.48
C TYR A 401 -7.06 -6.53 15.83
N GLY A 402 -8.26 -6.85 16.32
CA GLY A 402 -8.82 -6.32 17.55
C GLY A 402 -9.66 -5.04 17.39
N PHE A 403 -9.60 -4.38 16.23
CA PHE A 403 -10.35 -3.15 15.95
C PHE A 403 -11.12 -3.17 14.62
N ASN A 404 -11.13 -4.28 13.88
CA ASN A 404 -11.84 -4.39 12.60
C ASN A 404 -13.36 -4.16 12.74
N GLY A 405 -13.91 -4.50 13.92
CA GLY A 405 -15.34 -4.37 14.20
C GLY A 405 -15.87 -2.95 14.43
N VAL A 406 -15.02 -1.93 14.40
CA VAL A 406 -15.37 -0.52 14.69
C VAL A 406 -14.64 0.48 13.79
N SER A 407 -13.88 0.02 12.79
CA SER A 407 -13.00 0.88 12.01
C SER A 407 -13.00 0.57 10.52
N SER A 408 -12.41 1.48 9.74
CA SER A 408 -12.13 1.32 8.32
C SER A 408 -10.62 1.41 8.07
N GLY A 409 -10.10 0.58 7.17
CA GLY A 409 -8.67 0.55 6.84
C GLY A 409 -8.36 1.17 5.48
N ILE A 410 -7.35 2.04 5.44
CA ILE A 410 -6.83 2.66 4.20
C ILE A 410 -5.36 2.30 4.08
N SER A 411 -4.97 1.59 3.01
CA SER A 411 -3.58 1.20 2.78
C SER A 411 -2.93 1.96 1.63
N LEU A 412 -1.81 2.63 1.90
CA LEU A 412 -0.99 3.28 0.88
C LEU A 412 -0.08 2.24 0.21
N LEU A 413 -0.20 2.09 -1.11
CA LEU A 413 0.65 1.18 -1.89
C LEU A 413 2.10 1.65 -1.84
N GLY A 414 2.95 0.86 -1.18
CA GLY A 414 4.38 1.17 -1.04
C GLY A 414 4.99 0.64 0.26
N ASP A 415 6.26 0.96 0.46
CA ASP A 415 6.99 0.79 1.72
C ASP A 415 7.39 2.18 2.23
N TYR A 416 7.05 2.49 3.49
CA TYR A 416 7.31 3.77 4.13
C TYR A 416 8.08 3.62 5.44
N GLU A 417 8.61 2.42 5.70
CA GLU A 417 9.58 2.18 6.77
C GLU A 417 11.00 2.46 6.24
N ASN A 418 11.32 1.96 5.05
CA ASN A 418 12.69 2.00 4.50
C ASN A 418 12.91 3.14 3.48
N GLY A 419 12.40 4.33 3.78
CA GLY A 419 12.74 5.56 3.02
C GLY A 419 11.80 5.93 1.88
N GLY A 420 10.69 5.23 1.67
CA GLY A 420 9.61 5.74 0.83
C GLY A 420 9.03 7.03 1.40
N THR A 421 8.70 7.99 0.53
CA THR A 421 8.09 9.26 0.94
C THR A 421 6.67 9.37 0.36
N PRO A 422 5.62 9.51 1.19
CA PRO A 422 4.26 9.72 0.69
C PRO A 422 4.15 11.04 -0.07
N THR A 423 3.53 11.00 -1.25
CA THR A 423 3.29 12.20 -2.05
C THR A 423 2.19 13.07 -1.43
N PRO A 424 2.19 14.40 -1.68
CA PRO A 424 1.09 15.27 -1.25
C PRO A 424 -0.28 14.81 -1.75
N GLU A 425 -0.34 14.25 -2.97
CA GLU A 425 -1.55 13.70 -3.58
C GLU A 425 -2.06 12.48 -2.81
N ALA A 426 -1.17 11.53 -2.48
CA ALA A 426 -1.52 10.37 -1.68
C ALA A 426 -2.04 10.76 -0.29
N LEU A 427 -1.37 11.71 0.39
CA LEU A 427 -1.80 12.17 1.71
C LEU A 427 -3.16 12.85 1.67
N SER A 428 -3.43 13.63 0.62
CA SER A 428 -4.73 14.28 0.44
C SER A 428 -5.83 13.25 0.14
N ALA A 429 -5.54 12.23 -0.68
CA ALA A 429 -6.46 11.14 -0.97
C ALA A 429 -6.80 10.30 0.28
N ILE A 430 -5.80 9.96 1.11
CA ILE A 430 -6.03 9.29 2.40
C ILE A 430 -6.91 10.14 3.30
N ALA A 431 -6.60 11.43 3.42
CA ALA A 431 -7.36 12.37 4.24
C ALA A 431 -8.83 12.51 3.78
N ASP A 432 -9.06 12.63 2.47
CA ASP A 432 -10.40 12.76 1.90
C ASP A 432 -11.25 11.49 2.11
N VAL A 433 -10.66 10.30 1.92
CA VAL A 433 -11.36 9.04 2.20
C VAL A 433 -11.63 8.88 3.69
N ALA A 434 -10.66 9.21 4.56
CA ALA A 434 -10.85 9.15 6.00
C ALA A 434 -11.97 10.10 6.47
N ALA A 435 -11.95 11.36 6.02
CA ALA A 435 -12.98 12.35 6.32
C ALA A 435 -14.36 11.88 5.86
N TRP A 436 -14.46 11.35 4.65
CA TRP A 436 -15.71 10.81 4.10
C TRP A 436 -16.24 9.61 4.87
N LYS A 437 -15.38 8.65 5.24
CA LYS A 437 -15.81 7.46 5.99
C LYS A 437 -16.26 7.80 7.41
N LEU A 438 -15.55 8.70 8.08
CA LEU A 438 -15.90 9.19 9.42
C LEU A 438 -17.19 10.03 9.39
N SER A 439 -17.44 10.77 8.31
CA SER A 439 -18.66 11.60 8.21
C SER A 439 -19.95 10.81 8.07
N LEU A 440 -19.89 9.53 7.66
CA LEU A 440 -21.05 8.63 7.67
C LEU A 440 -21.68 8.50 9.07
N ASP A 441 -20.86 8.64 10.12
CA ASP A 441 -21.26 8.50 11.52
C ASP A 441 -21.01 9.78 12.34
N GLY A 442 -20.72 10.90 11.68
CA GLY A 442 -20.51 12.20 12.33
C GLY A 442 -19.26 12.28 13.22
N VAL A 443 -18.22 11.48 12.92
CA VAL A 443 -16.99 11.45 13.71
C VAL A 443 -16.01 12.53 13.24
N ASP A 444 -15.50 13.31 14.20
CA ASP A 444 -14.49 14.34 13.93
C ASP A 444 -13.11 13.70 13.64
N PRO A 445 -12.49 13.96 12.47
CA PRO A 445 -11.18 13.42 12.11
C PRO A 445 -10.00 13.92 12.98
N GLN A 446 -10.18 15.00 13.76
CA GLN A 446 -9.15 15.49 14.69
C GLN A 446 -9.35 15.01 16.13
N ALA A 447 -10.47 14.35 16.43
CA ALA A 447 -10.78 13.91 17.76
C ALA A 447 -9.92 12.71 18.23
N GLN A 448 -10.10 12.37 19.50
CA GLN A 448 -9.70 11.09 20.06
C GLN A 448 -10.94 10.25 20.31
N VAL A 449 -10.75 8.93 20.31
CA VAL A 449 -11.79 7.93 20.53
C VAL A 449 -11.26 6.84 21.47
N THR A 450 -12.11 6.34 22.36
CA THR A 450 -11.79 5.20 23.22
C THR A 450 -12.46 3.95 22.66
N LEU A 451 -11.65 3.06 22.08
CA LEU A 451 -12.08 1.77 21.53
C LEU A 451 -11.83 0.64 22.53
N THR A 452 -12.46 -0.51 22.32
CA THR A 452 -12.21 -1.72 23.12
C THR A 452 -11.55 -2.75 22.23
N ALA A 453 -10.36 -3.23 22.62
CA ALA A 453 -9.67 -4.26 21.86
C ALA A 453 -10.46 -5.58 21.91
N ALA A 454 -10.84 -6.12 20.75
CA ALA A 454 -11.58 -7.38 20.68
C ALA A 454 -10.67 -8.61 20.90
N GLY A 455 -9.35 -8.45 20.80
CA GLY A 455 -8.36 -9.52 20.97
C GLY A 455 -7.03 -8.98 21.49
N ASP A 456 -6.09 -9.88 21.78
CA ASP A 456 -4.73 -9.51 22.19
C ASP A 456 -3.94 -9.00 20.98
N THR A 457 -3.72 -7.69 20.90
CA THR A 457 -3.10 -7.06 19.71
C THR A 457 -1.56 -6.98 19.81
N GLY A 458 -1.01 -7.30 20.98
CA GLY A 458 0.38 -7.07 21.34
C GLY A 458 0.65 -5.66 21.89
N VAL A 459 -0.24 -4.70 21.63
CA VAL A 459 -0.26 -3.38 22.29
C VAL A 459 -1.29 -3.36 23.41
N TYR A 460 -2.47 -3.92 23.16
CA TYR A 460 -3.58 -4.00 24.11
C TYR A 460 -3.99 -5.45 24.36
N LYS A 461 -4.51 -5.73 25.55
CA LYS A 461 -5.17 -7.00 25.88
C LYS A 461 -6.63 -7.00 25.47
N SER A 462 -7.17 -8.19 25.18
CA SER A 462 -8.61 -8.33 24.91
C SER A 462 -9.45 -7.71 26.04
N GLY A 463 -10.42 -6.87 25.66
CA GLY A 463 -11.29 -6.12 26.57
C GLY A 463 -10.71 -4.80 27.09
N GLU A 464 -9.43 -4.51 26.85
CA GLU A 464 -8.78 -3.27 27.28
C GLU A 464 -9.30 -2.06 26.48
N LYS A 465 -9.33 -0.89 27.14
CA LYS A 465 -9.73 0.38 26.53
C LYS A 465 -8.51 1.08 25.93
N ALA A 466 -8.53 1.30 24.62
CA ALA A 466 -7.50 2.00 23.88
C ALA A 466 -7.97 3.42 23.54
N THR A 467 -7.30 4.44 24.05
CA THR A 467 -7.53 5.83 23.63
C THR A 467 -6.61 6.15 22.46
N LEU A 468 -7.23 6.37 21.29
CA LEU A 468 -6.57 6.53 20.00
C LEU A 468 -7.04 7.84 19.34
N HIS A 469 -6.34 8.27 18.30
CA HIS A 469 -6.89 9.27 17.39
C HIS A 469 -7.94 8.62 16.47
N THR A 470 -8.95 9.38 16.06
CA THR A 470 -9.96 8.88 15.10
C THR A 470 -9.33 8.55 13.74
N ILE A 471 -8.17 9.12 13.42
CA ILE A 471 -7.28 8.66 12.36
C ILE A 471 -5.94 8.28 13.01
N SER A 472 -5.66 6.98 13.07
CA SER A 472 -4.49 6.39 13.73
C SER A 472 -3.67 5.55 12.75
N GLY A 473 -2.39 5.32 13.06
CA GLY A 473 -1.57 4.37 12.33
C GLY A 473 -1.86 2.94 12.79
N HIS A 474 -1.62 1.94 11.94
CA HIS A 474 -1.80 0.55 12.33
C HIS A 474 -1.05 0.18 13.64
N ARG A 475 0.20 0.64 13.78
CA ARG A 475 1.04 0.46 14.97
C ARG A 475 0.44 1.00 16.28
N ASP A 476 -0.53 1.90 16.22
CA ASP A 476 -1.21 2.40 17.42
C ASP A 476 -2.16 1.34 18.00
N GLY A 477 -2.77 0.52 17.15
CA GLY A 477 -3.74 -0.50 17.56
C GLY A 477 -3.14 -1.90 17.69
N TYR A 478 -2.05 -2.17 16.97
CA TYR A 478 -1.49 -3.51 16.82
C TYR A 478 0.04 -3.47 16.81
N ALA A 479 0.69 -4.51 17.32
CA ALA A 479 2.16 -4.57 17.39
C ALA A 479 2.75 -4.88 16.00
N THR A 480 3.05 -3.80 15.26
CA THR A 480 3.61 -3.83 13.90
C THR A 480 4.41 -2.54 13.62
N LEU A 481 5.27 -2.56 12.60
CA LEU A 481 5.87 -1.36 12.02
C LEU A 481 4.93 -0.60 11.07
N CYS A 482 3.85 -1.20 10.55
CA CYS A 482 2.89 -0.53 9.68
C CYS A 482 2.29 0.73 10.37
N PRO A 483 2.15 1.90 9.71
CA PRO A 483 2.24 2.17 8.28
C PRO A 483 3.65 2.54 7.77
N GLY A 484 4.69 2.20 8.52
CA GLY A 484 6.05 2.66 8.26
C GLY A 484 6.31 4.04 8.86
N GLN A 485 7.52 4.27 9.37
CA GLN A 485 7.87 5.47 10.12
C GLN A 485 7.58 6.77 9.34
N VAL A 486 7.93 6.82 8.05
CA VAL A 486 7.79 8.04 7.24
C VAL A 486 6.33 8.42 7.02
N LEU A 487 5.43 7.44 6.84
CA LEU A 487 3.99 7.70 6.71
C LEU A 487 3.35 7.97 8.08
N TYR A 488 3.80 7.27 9.12
CA TYR A 488 3.33 7.46 10.49
C TYR A 488 3.55 8.91 10.97
N ASP A 489 4.73 9.49 10.68
CA ASP A 489 5.04 10.88 11.01
C ASP A 489 4.13 11.90 10.30
N ARG A 490 3.37 11.48 9.28
CA ARG A 490 2.41 12.32 8.54
C ARG A 490 0.99 12.24 9.08
N LEU A 491 0.68 11.39 10.07
CA LEU A 491 -0.66 11.28 10.64
C LEU A 491 -1.24 12.61 11.18
N PRO A 492 -0.47 13.51 11.82
CA PRO A 492 -1.00 14.83 12.21
C PRO A 492 -1.41 15.70 11.01
N ASP A 493 -0.66 15.65 9.91
CA ASP A 493 -0.99 16.36 8.66
C ASP A 493 -2.22 15.75 7.99
N ILE A 494 -2.32 14.42 7.94
CA ILE A 494 -3.51 13.71 7.42
C ILE A 494 -4.76 14.12 8.19
N ARG A 495 -4.72 14.17 9.53
CA ARG A 495 -5.85 14.63 10.37
C ARG A 495 -6.25 16.07 10.07
N THR A 496 -5.28 16.95 9.91
CA THR A 496 -5.52 18.36 9.57
C THR A 496 -6.15 18.51 8.19
N ARG A 497 -5.67 17.76 7.20
CA ARG A 497 -6.26 17.70 5.85
C ARG A 497 -7.68 17.13 5.88
N ALA A 498 -7.90 16.09 6.68
CA ALA A 498 -9.20 15.43 6.80
C ALA A 498 -10.25 16.37 7.41
N ALA A 499 -9.89 17.14 8.46
CA ALA A 499 -10.79 18.16 9.02
C ALA A 499 -11.10 19.29 8.03
N ALA A 500 -10.15 19.65 7.16
CA ALA A 500 -10.35 20.64 6.11
C ALA A 500 -11.01 20.07 4.84
N SER A 501 -11.24 18.76 4.77
CA SER A 501 -11.75 18.09 3.59
C SER A 501 -13.20 18.49 3.31
N PRO A 502 -13.61 18.66 2.04
CA PRO A 502 -15.00 18.90 1.69
C PRO A 502 -15.95 17.75 2.07
N TYR A 503 -15.41 16.58 2.42
CA TYR A 503 -16.17 15.39 2.81
C TYR A 503 -16.33 15.20 4.32
N ALA A 504 -15.72 16.07 5.13
CA ALA A 504 -15.86 16.03 6.58
C ALA A 504 -17.33 16.32 7.00
N ALA A 505 -17.73 15.76 8.14
CA ALA A 505 -19.02 16.11 8.73
C ALA A 505 -19.05 17.62 9.05
N LYS A 506 -20.14 18.29 8.70
CA LYS A 506 -20.35 19.73 8.96
C LYS A 506 -21.09 19.97 10.26
#